data_AF-A0A2B7YYV8-F1
#
_entry.id   AF-A0A2B7YYV8-F1
#
_cell.length_a   1.000
_cell.length_b   1.000
_cell.length_c   1.000
_cell.angle_alpha   90.00
_cell.angle_beta   90.00
_cell.angle_gamma   90.00
#
_symmetry.space_group_name_H-M   'P 1'
#
loop_
_entity.id
_entity.type
_entity.pdbx_description
1 polymer ?
#
loop_
_entity_poly.entity_id
_entity_poly.type
_entity_poly.pdbx_seq_one_letter_code
_entity_poly.pdbx_strand_id
1 'polypeptide(L)' 'MRGSYLNNKKIGIWHEYENNKVKIKVAFDENEKFTGIYREFFSNGDVKEEKYYFQGEEIKSKEK' A
#
# COMPACT_ATOMS: atom_id res chain seq x y z
N MET A 1 -2.45 -0.21 -11.28
CA MET A 1 -1.50 0.33 -10.29
C MET A 1 -0.17 0.65 -10.97
N ARG A 2 0.62 1.59 -10.44
CA ARG A 2 1.99 1.89 -10.87
C ARG A 2 2.96 1.64 -9.70
N GLY A 3 4.07 0.98 -9.97
CA GLY A 3 5.10 0.66 -8.98
C GLY A 3 6.32 0.05 -9.65
N SER A 4 7.20 -0.53 -8.84
CA SER A 4 8.45 -1.13 -9.31
C SER A 4 8.34 -2.65 -9.39
N TYR A 5 9.03 -3.23 -10.38
CA TYR A 5 9.19 -4.67 -10.52
C TYR A 5 10.67 -5.03 -10.40
N LEU A 6 10.96 -6.14 -9.73
CA LEU A 6 12.28 -6.77 -9.69
C LEU A 6 12.10 -8.24 -9.99
N ASN A 7 12.83 -8.77 -10.98
CA ASN A 7 12.72 -10.18 -11.41
C ASN A 7 11.26 -10.62 -11.70
N ASN A 8 10.49 -9.77 -12.40
CA ASN A 8 9.07 -9.98 -12.71
C ASN A 8 8.12 -9.99 -11.48
N LYS A 9 8.62 -9.70 -10.28
CA LYS A 9 7.84 -9.61 -9.03
C LYS A 9 7.58 -8.16 -8.65
N LYS A 10 6.40 -7.88 -8.11
CA LYS A 10 6.08 -6.54 -7.58
C LYS A 10 6.89 -6.27 -6.31
N ILE A 11 7.64 -5.17 -6.29
CA ILE A 11 8.41 -4.76 -5.11
C ILE A 11 8.22 -3.27 -4.79
N GLY A 12 8.51 -2.91 -3.54
CA GLY A 12 8.51 -1.51 -3.09
C GLY A 12 7.12 -0.91 -3.03
N ILE A 13 7.03 0.41 -3.18
CA ILE A 13 5.77 1.15 -3.05
C ILE A 13 5.00 1.16 -4.36
N TRP A 14 3.73 0.78 -4.28
CA TRP A 14 2.76 0.72 -5.35
C TRP A 14 1.62 1.71 -5.11
N HIS A 15 1.21 2.37 -6.17
CA HIS A 15 0.14 3.37 -6.16
C HIS A 15 -0.98 2.94 -7.10
N GLU A 16 -2.19 2.86 -6.58
CA GLU A 16 -3.40 2.77 -7.38
C GLU A 16 -3.97 4.17 -7.60
N TYR A 17 -4.46 4.41 -8.81
CA TYR A 17 -5.02 5.70 -9.19
C TYR A 17 -6.47 5.53 -9.62
N GLU A 18 -7.33 6.43 -9.16
CA GLU A 18 -8.73 6.54 -9.57
C GLU A 18 -9.01 8.01 -9.89
N ASN A 19 -9.65 8.28 -11.04
CA ASN A 19 -9.89 9.64 -11.52
C ASN A 19 -8.63 10.54 -11.53
N ASN A 20 -7.48 9.99 -11.94
CA ASN A 20 -6.17 10.66 -11.93
C ASN A 20 -5.63 11.05 -10.55
N LYS A 21 -6.23 10.59 -9.45
CA LYS A 21 -5.74 10.80 -8.07
C LYS A 21 -5.29 9.48 -7.47
N VAL A 22 -4.33 9.51 -6.55
CA VAL A 22 -3.91 8.31 -5.81
C VAL A 22 -5.07 7.88 -4.92
N LYS A 23 -5.57 6.66 -5.13
CA LYS A 23 -6.61 6.03 -4.31
C LYS A 23 -6.00 5.15 -3.23
N ILE A 24 -4.97 4.38 -3.57
CA ILE A 24 -4.35 3.42 -2.67
C ILE A 24 -2.83 3.52 -2.79
N LYS A 25 -2.14 3.48 -1.66
CA LYS A 25 -0.70 3.32 -1.57
C LYS A 25 -0.40 2.09 -0.73
N VAL A 26 0.34 1.14 -1.28
CA VAL A 26 0.67 -0.11 -0.59
C VAL A 26 2.10 -0.52 -0.92
N ALA A 27 2.80 -1.19 -0.02
CA ALA A 27 4.14 -1.68 -0.27
C ALA A 27 4.21 -3.23 -0.33
N PHE A 28 5.11 -3.71 -1.17
CA PHE A 28 5.35 -5.14 -1.42
C PHE A 28 6.80 -5.49 -1.14
N ASP A 29 6.99 -6.66 -0.55
CA ASP A 29 8.28 -7.27 -0.28
C ASP A 29 8.85 -8.00 -1.52
N GLU A 30 10.11 -8.45 -1.46
CA GLU A 30 10.73 -9.31 -2.49
C GLU A 30 9.96 -10.62 -2.77
N ASN A 31 9.10 -11.03 -1.82
CA ASN A 31 8.21 -12.18 -1.92
C ASN A 31 6.80 -11.85 -2.45
N GLU A 32 6.56 -10.65 -2.97
CA GLU A 32 5.24 -10.16 -3.43
C GLU A 32 4.17 -10.14 -2.31
N LYS A 33 4.61 -10.13 -1.06
CA LYS A 33 3.74 -10.03 0.11
C LYS A 33 3.57 -8.57 0.51
N PHE A 34 2.38 -8.20 0.97
CA PHE A 34 2.12 -6.87 1.51
C PHE A 34 3.01 -6.62 2.74
N THR A 35 3.79 -5.54 2.69
CA THR A 35 4.68 -5.14 3.77
C THR A 35 4.75 -3.63 3.82
N GLY A 36 4.69 -3.03 5.01
CA GLY A 36 4.67 -1.58 5.21
C GLY A 36 3.26 -0.99 5.25
N ILE A 37 3.14 0.28 4.85
CA ILE A 37 1.90 1.06 4.99
C ILE A 37 0.96 0.78 3.82
N TYR A 38 -0.28 0.40 4.15
CA TYR A 38 -1.45 0.52 3.29
C TYR A 38 -2.19 1.81 3.64
N ARG A 39 -2.34 2.71 2.67
CA ARG A 39 -3.06 3.96 2.84
C ARG A 39 -4.08 4.12 1.73
N GLU A 40 -5.35 4.20 2.09
CA GLU A 40 -6.45 4.53 1.19
C GLU A 40 -6.80 6.00 1.34
N PHE A 41 -7.09 6.66 0.22
CA PHE A 41 -7.44 8.07 0.15
C PHE A 41 -8.86 8.23 -0.37
N PHE A 42 -9.58 9.21 0.18
CA PHE A 42 -10.84 9.68 -0.38
C PHE A 42 -10.58 10.48 -1.68
N SER A 43 -11.62 10.67 -2.49
CA SER A 43 -11.54 11.46 -3.74
C SER A 43 -11.14 12.93 -3.52
N ASN A 44 -11.25 13.43 -2.28
CA ASN A 44 -10.81 14.76 -1.88
C ASN A 44 -9.29 14.82 -1.56
N GLY A 45 -8.62 13.69 -1.38
CA GLY A 45 -7.20 13.57 -1.03
C GLY A 45 -6.92 13.28 0.44
N ASP A 46 -7.94 13.25 1.29
CA ASP A 46 -7.79 12.90 2.71
C ASP A 46 -7.53 11.40 2.89
N VAL A 47 -6.79 11.06 3.96
CA VAL A 47 -6.57 9.66 4.33
C VAL A 47 -7.88 9.08 4.83
N LYS A 48 -8.40 8.12 4.07
CA LYS A 48 -9.58 7.35 4.42
C LYS A 48 -9.25 6.24 5.41
N GLU A 49 -8.16 5.55 5.16
CA GLU A 49 -7.72 4.42 5.99
C GLU A 49 -6.20 4.33 5.95
N GLU A 50 -5.60 4.06 7.11
CA GLU A 50 -4.20 3.70 7.22
C GLU A 50 -4.07 2.41 8.02
N LYS A 51 -3.39 1.43 7.43
CA LYS A 51 -3.10 0.13 8.02
C LYS A 51 -1.64 -0.20 7.80
N TYR A 52 -1.07 -0.95 8.72
CA TYR A 52 0.28 -1.49 8.58
C TYR A 52 0.14 -2.97 8.26
N TYR A 53 0.87 -3.44 7.27
CA TYR A 53 0.97 -4.85 6.92
C TYR A 53 2.41 -5.32 7.10
N PHE A 54 2.60 -6.55 7.55
CA PHE A 54 3.90 -7.20 7.58
C PHE A 54 3.74 -8.63 7.08
N GLN A 55 4.49 -8.98 6.03
CA GLN A 55 4.45 -10.30 5.40
C GLN A 55 3.04 -10.79 5.01
N GLY A 56 2.13 -9.87 4.67
CA GLY A 56 0.74 -10.17 4.30
C GLY A 56 -0.26 -10.08 5.45
N GLU A 57 0.18 -9.86 6.69
CA GLU A 57 -0.69 -9.76 7.86
C GLU A 57 -0.86 -8.30 8.31
N GLU A 58 -2.09 -7.90 8.62
CA GLU A 58 -2.38 -6.57 9.15
C GLU A 58 -1.88 -6.45 10.60
N ILE A 59 -0.87 -5.62 10.82
CA ILE A 59 -0.43 -5.22 12.15
C ILE A 59 -1.24 -4.00 12.55
N LYS A 60 -2.24 -4.22 13.42
CA LYS A 60 -2.87 -3.12 14.13
C LYS A 60 -1.89 -2.63 15.19
N SER A 61 -1.36 -1.42 15.02
CA SER A 61 -0.75 -0.69 16.13
C SER A 61 -1.85 -0.46 17.17
N LYS A 62 -1.95 -1.34 18.15
CA LYS A 62 -2.75 -1.10 19.35
C LYS A 62 -2.12 0.11 20.04
N GLU A 63 -2.71 1.29 19.84
CA GLU A 63 -2.55 2.39 20.77
C GLU A 63 -2.95 1.87 22.17
N LYS A 64 -2.05 2.05 23.14
CA LYS A 64 -2.19 1.61 24.52
C LYS A 64 -2.60 2.80 25.38
#